data_AF-A0A9X3EFN0-F1
#
_entry.id   AF-A0A9X3EFN0-F1
#
_cell.length_a   1.000
_cell.length_b   1.000
_cell.length_c   1.000
_cell.angle_alpha   90.00
_cell.angle_beta   90.00
_cell.angle_gamma   90.00
#
_symmetry.space_group_name_H-M   'P 1'
#
loop_
_entity.id
_entity.type
_entity.pdbx_description
1 polymer ?
#
loop_
_entity_poly.entity_id
_entity_poly.type
_entity_poly.pdbx_seq_one_letter_code
_entity_poly.pdbx_strand_id
1 'polypeptide(L)'
;MFRRLEVLVDGQARYKATLSQIDWQQLDIAIEDVDRIEITRGPGSVSYGFNAFQGMIHIFTLHPADSSRIALAAHYQSDQGRQGYASLASSREGFDQRLSLWGQRVGEFGGYHDNDNPPDLSQTKAANWQAQLRPDANNRLNVEADRNLNQQEGNSNASIQQDSEVLTNTGDHLMPEWQQENRDSEWQLRSYGIDTPLGNWALTSRYDADTVMYQHNPRWLWQADWRIDW
;
A
#
# COMPACT_ATOMS: atom_id res chain seq x y z
N MET A 1 -9.43 23.16 -2.16
CA MET A 1 -10.05 22.38 -3.25
C MET A 1 -9.45 20.98 -3.21
N PHE A 2 -10.23 19.96 -2.87
CA PHE A 2 -9.72 18.59 -2.71
C PHE A 2 -9.42 17.97 -4.08
N ARG A 3 -8.21 17.41 -4.24
CA ARG A 3 -7.83 16.68 -5.45
C ARG A 3 -8.30 15.25 -5.30
N ARG A 4 -9.27 14.85 -6.12
CA ARG A 4 -9.74 13.45 -6.23
C ARG A 4 -8.76 12.73 -7.15
N LEU A 5 -7.72 12.15 -6.57
CA LEU A 5 -6.71 11.33 -7.21
C LEU A 5 -6.73 9.95 -6.57
N GLU A 6 -6.68 8.89 -7.37
CA GLU A 6 -6.55 7.53 -6.87
C GLU A 6 -5.04 7.14 -6.80
N VAL A 7 -4.52 6.69 -5.66
CA VAL A 7 -3.17 6.13 -5.48
C VAL A 7 -3.26 4.66 -5.10
N LEU A 8 -2.67 3.82 -5.93
CA LEU A 8 -2.57 2.38 -5.73
C LEU A 8 -1.12 1.96 -5.47
N VAL A 9 -0.91 1.05 -4.54
CA VAL A 9 0.34 0.27 -4.40
C VAL A 9 -0.02 -1.18 -4.63
N ASP A 10 0.51 -1.79 -5.70
CA ASP A 10 0.19 -3.17 -6.13
C ASP A 10 -1.33 -3.45 -6.26
N GLY A 11 -2.09 -2.41 -6.60
CA GLY A 11 -3.55 -2.47 -6.75
C GLY A 11 -4.33 -2.28 -5.45
N GLN A 12 -3.66 -2.03 -4.32
CA GLN A 12 -4.29 -1.57 -3.07
C GLN A 12 -4.41 -0.05 -3.04
N ALA A 13 -5.63 0.45 -2.84
CA ALA A 13 -5.90 1.84 -2.54
C ALA A 13 -5.21 2.30 -1.24
N ARG A 14 -4.41 3.36 -1.32
CA ARG A 14 -3.79 4.00 -0.15
C ARG A 14 -4.45 5.36 0.12
N TYR A 15 -5.40 5.41 1.06
CA TYR A 15 -6.01 6.65 1.57
C TYR A 15 -6.20 6.62 3.07
N LYS A 16 -6.23 7.81 3.68
CA LYS A 16 -6.94 7.99 4.96
C LYS A 16 -8.44 8.05 4.70
N ALA A 17 -9.18 7.06 5.21
CA ALA A 17 -10.62 6.90 5.02
C ALA A 17 -11.45 8.13 5.44
N THR A 18 -10.96 8.94 6.39
CA THR A 18 -11.74 10.02 7.00
C THR A 18 -11.81 11.31 6.17
N LEU A 19 -10.89 11.55 5.24
CA LEU A 19 -10.75 12.87 4.58
C LEU A 19 -10.61 12.83 3.05
N SER A 20 -10.61 11.65 2.42
CA SER A 20 -10.32 11.52 0.97
C SER A 20 -9.04 12.29 0.56
N GLN A 21 -8.08 12.39 1.49
CA GLN A 21 -6.78 13.00 1.30
C GLN A 21 -5.73 11.90 1.29
N ILE A 22 -4.82 12.00 0.33
CA ILE A 22 -3.60 11.20 0.32
C ILE A 22 -2.64 11.91 1.26
N ASP A 23 -2.31 11.24 2.35
CA ASP A 23 -1.21 11.67 3.19
C ASP A 23 0.07 11.12 2.59
N TRP A 24 0.71 11.91 1.73
CA TRP A 24 1.93 11.53 1.01
C TRP A 24 3.08 11.19 1.96
N GLN A 25 3.04 11.70 3.19
CA GLN A 25 4.03 11.38 4.23
C GLN A 25 3.78 10.01 4.86
N GLN A 26 2.60 9.42 4.66
CA GLN A 26 2.21 8.09 5.13
C GLN A 26 2.12 7.07 3.99
N LEU A 27 2.73 7.37 2.83
CA LEU A 27 2.87 6.39 1.77
C LEU A 27 3.99 5.42 2.19
N ASP A 28 3.60 4.31 2.83
CA ASP A 28 4.51 3.46 3.59
C ASP A 28 5.38 2.49 2.77
N ILE A 29 5.89 2.97 1.65
CA ILE A 29 6.72 2.22 0.71
C ILE A 29 8.12 2.81 0.63
N ALA A 30 9.13 1.94 0.73
CA ALA A 30 10.51 2.32 0.49
C ALA A 30 10.72 2.62 -0.99
N ILE A 31 11.50 3.64 -1.34
CA ILE A 31 11.81 3.94 -2.74
C ILE A 31 12.58 2.78 -3.40
N GLU A 32 13.35 2.03 -2.62
CA GLU A 32 14.09 0.83 -3.03
C GLU A 32 13.19 -0.36 -3.36
N ASP A 33 11.93 -0.35 -2.91
CA ASP A 33 10.94 -1.37 -3.25
C ASP A 33 10.18 -1.02 -4.53
N VAL A 34 10.27 0.22 -5.04
CA VAL A 34 9.54 0.67 -6.23
C VAL A 34 10.23 0.16 -7.50
N ASP A 35 9.48 -0.60 -8.31
CA ASP A 35 9.87 -0.98 -9.68
C ASP A 35 9.59 0.18 -10.64
N ARG A 36 8.33 0.63 -10.65
CA ARG A 36 7.88 1.74 -11.51
C ARG A 36 6.65 2.44 -10.95
N ILE A 37 6.41 3.64 -11.46
CA ILE A 37 5.22 4.44 -11.17
C ILE A 37 4.53 4.75 -12.48
N GLU A 38 3.27 4.35 -12.60
CA GLU A 38 2.42 4.63 -13.75
C GLU A 38 1.40 5.72 -13.39
N ILE A 39 1.20 6.67 -14.29
CA ILE A 39 0.25 7.78 -14.09
C ILE A 39 -0.75 7.81 -15.23
N THR A 40 -2.00 7.50 -14.92
CA THR A 40 -3.12 7.54 -15.88
C THR A 40 -3.92 8.82 -15.68
N ARG A 41 -4.07 9.63 -16.74
CA ARG A 41 -4.82 10.90 -16.72
C ARG A 41 -5.95 10.86 -17.74
N GLY A 42 -7.05 11.54 -17.45
CA GLY A 42 -8.17 11.71 -18.38
C GLY A 42 -9.30 10.70 -18.19
N PRO A 43 -10.27 10.63 -19.11
CA PRO A 43 -11.53 9.89 -18.91
C PRO A 43 -11.36 8.41 -18.54
N GLY A 44 -10.27 7.78 -18.97
CA GLY A 44 -9.93 6.39 -18.67
C GLY A 44 -9.44 6.13 -17.24
N SER A 45 -9.19 7.16 -16.42
CA SER A 45 -8.85 6.94 -15.00
C SER A 45 -10.09 6.58 -14.17
N VAL A 46 -11.30 6.98 -14.60
CA VAL A 46 -12.55 6.76 -13.85
C VAL A 46 -12.88 5.27 -13.65
N SER A 47 -12.37 4.37 -14.51
CA SER A 47 -12.55 2.92 -14.36
C SER A 47 -11.76 2.32 -13.19
N TYR A 48 -10.80 3.05 -12.61
CA TYR A 48 -9.91 2.55 -11.56
C TYR A 48 -10.38 2.88 -10.12
N GLY A 49 -11.43 3.72 -9.95
CA GLY A 49 -11.99 4.02 -8.62
C GLY A 49 -12.77 5.33 -8.55
N PHE A 50 -13.60 5.48 -7.51
CA PHE A 50 -14.45 6.67 -7.29
C PHE A 50 -13.65 7.97 -7.13
N ASN A 51 -12.41 7.88 -6.63
CA ASN A 51 -11.52 9.03 -6.47
C ASN A 51 -10.64 9.29 -7.71
N ALA A 52 -10.71 8.46 -8.77
CA ALA A 52 -9.83 8.59 -9.92
C ALA A 52 -10.27 9.67 -10.94
N PHE A 53 -11.20 10.56 -10.57
CA PHE A 53 -11.76 11.55 -11.50
C PHE A 53 -10.71 12.51 -12.09
N GLN A 54 -9.66 12.85 -11.33
CA GLN A 54 -8.56 13.69 -11.84
C GLN A 54 -7.37 12.87 -12.38
N GLY A 55 -7.35 11.55 -12.13
CA GLY A 55 -6.28 10.64 -12.53
C GLY A 55 -6.05 9.51 -11.52
N MET A 56 -5.15 8.60 -11.89
CA MET A 56 -4.64 7.52 -11.05
C MET A 56 -3.10 7.53 -11.04
N ILE A 57 -2.50 7.28 -9.89
CA ILE A 57 -1.09 6.93 -9.74
C ILE A 57 -1.03 5.49 -9.25
N HIS A 58 -0.33 4.63 -9.97
CA HIS A 58 -0.13 3.23 -9.58
C HIS A 58 1.37 2.98 -9.40
N ILE A 59 1.73 2.62 -8.18
CA ILE A 59 3.08 2.24 -7.79
C ILE A 59 3.14 0.72 -7.83
N PHE A 60 4.09 0.20 -8.61
CA PHE A 60 4.39 -1.23 -8.67
C PHE A 60 5.65 -1.50 -7.87
N THR A 61 5.59 -2.49 -6.99
CA THR A 61 6.76 -2.95 -6.26
C THR A 61 7.56 -3.98 -7.06
N LEU A 62 8.82 -4.15 -6.69
CA LEU A 62 9.73 -5.12 -7.28
C LEU A 62 9.24 -6.55 -7.02
N HIS A 63 8.99 -7.29 -8.09
CA HIS A 63 8.62 -8.69 -8.03
C HIS A 63 9.73 -9.54 -7.38
N PRO A 64 9.42 -10.50 -6.50
CA PRO A 64 10.42 -11.30 -5.80
C PRO A 64 11.45 -12.00 -6.69
N ALA A 65 11.05 -12.43 -7.90
CA ALA A 65 11.94 -13.11 -8.85
C ALA A 65 12.98 -12.18 -9.50
N ASP A 66 12.64 -10.90 -9.66
CA ASP A 66 13.49 -9.89 -10.31
C ASP A 66 14.34 -9.10 -9.30
N SER A 67 14.18 -9.43 -8.02
CA SER A 67 14.80 -8.74 -6.90
C SER A 67 16.22 -9.21 -6.64
N SER A 68 17.09 -8.28 -6.23
CA SER A 68 18.41 -8.64 -5.71
C SER A 68 18.28 -9.51 -4.46
N ARG A 69 19.09 -10.56 -4.35
CA ARG A 69 19.03 -11.50 -3.20
C ARG A 69 19.21 -10.81 -1.85
N ILE A 70 20.06 -9.80 -1.79
CA ILE A 70 20.27 -8.95 -0.61
C ILE A 70 20.41 -7.53 -1.14
N ALA A 71 19.70 -6.58 -0.53
CA ALA A 71 19.90 -5.17 -0.78
C ALA A 71 19.94 -4.39 0.55
N LEU A 72 20.78 -3.37 0.59
CA LEU A 72 20.93 -2.46 1.72
C LEU A 72 21.03 -1.05 1.16
N ALA A 73 20.34 -0.11 1.78
CA ALA A 73 20.48 1.31 1.48
C ALA A 73 20.38 2.15 2.75
N ALA A 74 20.99 3.32 2.71
CA ALA A 74 20.92 4.30 3.77
C ALA A 74 21.00 5.70 3.15
N HIS A 75 20.16 6.61 3.63
CA HIS A 75 20.11 7.99 3.16
C HIS A 75 20.24 8.96 4.33
N TYR A 76 20.84 10.11 4.06
CA TYR A 76 20.95 11.22 4.99
C TYR A 76 20.58 12.52 4.29
N GLN A 77 19.79 13.36 4.94
CA GLN A 77 19.25 14.61 4.43
C GLN A 77 19.68 15.79 5.32
N SER A 78 19.75 16.98 4.75
CA SER A 78 20.29 18.18 5.42
C SER A 78 19.44 18.67 6.61
N ASP A 79 18.18 18.25 6.68
CA ASP A 79 17.21 18.51 7.75
C ASP A 79 17.27 17.46 8.87
N GLN A 80 18.42 16.78 9.01
CA GLN A 80 18.61 15.64 9.91
C GLN A 80 17.76 14.41 9.55
N GLY A 81 17.16 14.38 8.36
CA GLY A 81 16.51 13.20 7.83
C GLY A 81 17.50 12.04 7.69
N ARG A 82 17.13 10.86 8.20
CA ARG A 82 17.88 9.63 8.03
C ARG A 82 16.95 8.51 7.64
N GLN A 83 17.38 7.68 6.70
CA GLN A 83 16.62 6.54 6.21
C GLN A 83 17.52 5.33 6.15
N GLY A 84 16.96 4.16 6.43
CA GLY A 84 17.63 2.88 6.34
C GLY A 84 16.71 1.84 5.72
N TYR A 85 17.30 0.97 4.91
CA TYR A 85 16.59 -0.05 4.15
C TYR A 85 17.42 -1.34 4.12
N ALA A 86 16.73 -2.46 4.23
CA ALA A 86 17.30 -3.78 4.02
C ALA A 86 16.27 -4.72 3.39
N SER A 87 16.69 -5.54 2.44
CA SER A 87 15.84 -6.61 1.92
C SER A 87 16.60 -7.88 1.60
N LEU A 88 15.83 -8.96 1.60
CA LEU A 88 16.25 -10.31 1.28
C LEU A 88 15.26 -10.91 0.28
N ALA A 89 15.76 -11.44 -0.83
CA ALA A 89 14.98 -12.15 -1.83
C ALA A 89 15.53 -13.56 -2.06
N SER A 90 14.63 -14.51 -2.26
CA SER A 90 14.95 -15.90 -2.55
C SER A 90 14.03 -16.41 -3.65
N SER A 91 14.63 -16.99 -4.68
CA SER A 91 13.94 -17.70 -5.75
C SER A 91 14.36 -19.18 -5.74
N ARG A 92 13.36 -20.06 -5.86
CA ARG A 92 13.48 -21.51 -6.02
C ARG A 92 12.44 -21.97 -7.05
N GLU A 93 12.55 -23.21 -7.52
CA GLU A 93 11.58 -23.76 -8.46
C GLU A 93 10.15 -23.64 -7.90
N GLY A 94 9.30 -22.95 -8.65
CA GLY A 94 7.91 -22.70 -8.27
C GLY A 94 7.72 -21.80 -7.04
N PHE A 95 8.73 -21.18 -6.45
CA PHE A 95 8.54 -20.30 -5.29
C PHE A 95 9.55 -19.14 -5.23
N ASP A 96 9.04 -17.93 -5.27
CA ASP A 96 9.80 -16.70 -5.13
C ASP A 96 9.29 -15.93 -3.91
N GLN A 97 10.19 -15.34 -3.11
CA GLN A 97 9.81 -14.50 -1.98
C GLN A 97 10.78 -13.35 -1.74
N ARG A 98 10.27 -12.25 -1.21
CA ARG A 98 11.02 -11.06 -0.82
C ARG A 98 10.51 -10.57 0.53
N LEU A 99 11.44 -10.18 1.39
CA LEU A 99 11.17 -9.45 2.64
C LEU A 99 11.99 -8.15 2.59
N SER A 100 11.35 -7.02 2.83
CA SER A 100 12.02 -5.74 3.03
C SER A 100 11.63 -5.13 4.38
N LEU A 101 12.59 -4.43 4.96
CA LEU A 101 12.44 -3.61 6.15
C LEU A 101 12.98 -2.24 5.81
N TRP A 102 12.24 -1.20 6.17
CA TRP A 102 12.69 0.16 5.95
C TRP A 102 12.23 1.07 7.09
N GLY A 103 12.93 2.18 7.24
CA GLY A 103 12.48 3.22 8.14
C GLY A 103 13.16 4.54 7.86
N GLN A 104 12.43 5.60 8.17
CA GLN A 104 12.91 6.96 8.08
C GLN A 104 12.61 7.72 9.37
N ARG A 105 13.42 8.73 9.62
CA ARG A 105 13.16 9.73 10.63
C ARG A 105 13.66 11.08 10.15
N VAL A 106 12.81 12.09 10.27
CA VAL A 106 13.12 13.51 10.07
C VAL A 106 12.80 14.22 11.39
N GLY A 107 13.61 15.22 11.77
CA GLY A 107 13.41 16.00 12.98
C GLY A 107 13.82 15.33 14.31
N GLU A 108 13.67 16.10 15.40
CA GLU A 108 13.98 15.70 16.76
C GLU A 108 12.72 15.57 17.63
N PHE A 109 12.79 14.80 18.72
CA PHE A 109 11.64 14.67 19.62
C PHE A 109 11.61 15.85 20.60
N GLY A 110 10.41 16.37 20.86
CA GLY A 110 10.11 17.19 22.02
C GLY A 110 10.22 18.69 21.81
N GLY A 111 9.62 19.43 22.72
CA GLY A 111 9.44 20.88 22.63
C GLY A 111 7.97 21.26 22.46
N TYR A 112 7.70 22.53 22.72
CA TYR A 112 6.41 23.14 22.45
C TYR A 112 6.42 23.65 21.00
N HIS A 113 5.53 23.10 20.18
CA HIS A 113 5.32 23.54 18.80
C HIS A 113 3.99 24.27 18.66
N ASP A 114 4.01 25.44 18.03
CA ASP A 114 2.83 26.24 17.68
C ASP A 114 2.80 26.54 16.17
N ASN A 115 1.97 27.50 15.75
CA ASN A 115 1.87 27.82 14.32
C ASN A 115 3.12 28.52 13.75
N ASP A 116 3.95 29.14 14.59
CA ASP A 116 5.17 29.84 14.20
C ASP A 116 6.41 28.92 14.33
N ASN A 117 6.34 27.91 15.19
CA ASN A 117 7.32 26.83 15.31
C ASN A 117 6.62 25.47 15.12
N PRO A 118 6.35 25.05 13.87
CA PRO A 118 5.62 23.81 13.60
C PRO A 118 6.45 22.58 13.99
N PRO A 119 5.79 21.47 14.35
CA PRO A 119 6.47 20.21 14.63
C PRO A 119 7.22 19.73 13.39
N ASP A 120 8.45 19.27 13.60
CA ASP A 120 9.35 18.81 12.55
C ASP A 120 9.57 17.29 12.57
N LEU A 121 9.16 16.61 13.64
CA LEU A 121 9.34 15.17 13.78
C LEU A 121 8.36 14.36 12.92
N SER A 122 8.92 13.52 12.06
CA SER A 122 8.22 12.42 11.42
C SER A 122 9.09 11.16 11.43
N GLN A 123 8.51 10.04 11.86
CA GLN A 123 9.17 8.74 11.87
C GLN A 123 8.26 7.68 11.25
N THR A 124 8.79 6.93 10.28
CA THR A 124 8.12 5.77 9.69
C THR A 124 9.01 4.55 9.84
N LYS A 125 8.40 3.40 10.10
CA LYS A 125 9.02 2.09 9.99
C LYS A 125 8.04 1.18 9.28
N ALA A 126 8.50 0.40 8.31
CA ALA A 126 7.66 -0.62 7.71
C ALA A 126 8.41 -1.90 7.41
N ALA A 127 7.63 -2.96 7.29
CA ALA A 127 8.06 -4.28 6.88
C ALA A 127 7.10 -4.77 5.80
N ASN A 128 7.66 -5.23 4.67
CA ASN A 128 6.88 -5.75 3.55
C ASN A 128 7.38 -7.16 3.23
N TRP A 129 6.45 -8.10 3.10
CA TRP A 129 6.73 -9.45 2.64
C TRP A 129 5.87 -9.76 1.44
N GLN A 130 6.48 -10.35 0.43
CA GLN A 130 5.84 -10.76 -0.80
C GLN A 130 6.30 -12.16 -1.17
N ALA A 131 5.38 -13.00 -1.64
CA ALA A 131 5.69 -14.32 -2.11
C ALA A 131 4.81 -14.72 -3.29
N GLN A 132 5.40 -15.47 -4.23
CA GLN A 132 4.69 -16.10 -5.32
C GLN A 132 5.00 -17.59 -5.32
N LEU A 133 3.97 -18.42 -5.24
CA LEU A 133 4.03 -19.86 -5.41
C LEU A 133 3.40 -20.23 -6.77
N ARG A 134 4.10 -21.05 -7.54
CA ARG A 134 3.67 -21.63 -8.82
C ARG A 134 3.77 -23.15 -8.71
N PRO A 135 2.76 -23.83 -8.15
CA PRO A 135 2.78 -25.28 -7.95
C PRO A 135 2.88 -26.06 -9.27
N ASP A 136 2.34 -25.50 -10.34
CA ASP A 136 2.40 -26.02 -11.70
C ASP A 136 2.31 -24.85 -12.72
N ALA A 137 2.22 -25.17 -14.01
CA ALA A 137 2.18 -24.18 -15.09
C ALA A 137 0.89 -23.33 -15.10
N ASN A 138 -0.18 -23.84 -14.51
CA ASN A 138 -1.52 -23.27 -14.59
C ASN A 138 -1.89 -22.50 -13.32
N ASN A 139 -1.29 -22.82 -12.17
CA ASN A 139 -1.66 -22.27 -10.88
C ASN A 139 -0.60 -21.30 -10.34
N ARG A 140 -1.07 -20.16 -9.83
CA ARG A 140 -0.24 -19.17 -9.15
C ARG A 140 -0.93 -18.70 -7.87
N LEU A 141 -0.15 -18.51 -6.80
CA LEU A 141 -0.60 -17.91 -5.56
C LEU A 141 0.37 -16.79 -5.21
N ASN A 142 -0.10 -15.55 -5.27
CA ASN A 142 0.59 -14.38 -4.76
C ASN A 142 0.13 -14.12 -3.33
N VAL A 143 1.05 -13.79 -2.44
CA VAL A 143 0.73 -13.35 -1.09
C VAL A 143 1.57 -12.12 -0.78
N GLU A 144 0.90 -11.05 -0.38
CA GLU A 144 1.54 -9.82 0.06
C GLU A 144 1.10 -9.53 1.50
N ALA A 145 2.04 -9.12 2.34
CA ALA A 145 1.76 -8.70 3.70
C ALA A 145 2.63 -7.51 4.04
N ASP A 146 2.04 -6.45 4.59
CA ASP A 146 2.77 -5.29 5.05
C ASP A 146 2.33 -4.84 6.45
N ARG A 147 3.28 -4.31 7.20
CA ARG A 147 3.04 -3.61 8.46
C ARG A 147 3.82 -2.32 8.46
N ASN A 148 3.16 -1.23 8.80
CA ASN A 148 3.74 0.09 8.93
C ASN A 148 3.42 0.71 10.29
N LEU A 149 4.34 1.54 10.78
CA LEU A 149 4.17 2.38 11.96
C LEU A 149 4.69 3.77 11.62
N ASN A 150 3.81 4.74 11.76
CA ASN A 150 4.06 6.15 11.54
C ASN A 150 3.87 6.91 12.84
N GLN A 151 4.82 7.78 13.17
CA GLN A 151 4.76 8.70 14.28
C GLN A 151 5.03 10.11 13.78
N GLN A 152 4.16 11.04 14.14
CA GLN A 152 4.30 12.45 13.79
C GLN A 152 3.94 13.30 15.00
N GLU A 153 4.71 14.34 15.26
CA GLU A 153 4.33 15.35 16.25
C GLU A 153 3.24 16.25 15.67
N GLY A 154 2.24 16.56 16.50
CA GLY A 154 1.17 17.50 16.20
C GLY A 154 1.45 18.89 16.77
N ASN A 155 0.68 19.87 16.32
CA ASN A 155 0.69 21.20 16.96
C ASN A 155 0.11 21.08 18.36
N SER A 156 0.73 21.76 19.32
CA SER A 156 0.17 21.88 20.66
C SER A 156 -0.92 22.95 20.73
N ASN A 157 -1.72 22.93 21.78
CA ASN A 157 -2.75 23.94 21.99
C ASN A 157 -2.09 25.26 22.43
N ALA A 158 -2.12 26.28 21.57
CA ALA A 158 -1.43 27.56 21.83
C ALA A 158 -1.90 28.33 23.09
N SER A 159 -3.00 27.92 23.72
CA SER A 159 -3.49 28.52 24.96
C SER A 159 -2.79 28.01 26.23
N ILE A 160 -2.09 26.87 26.16
CA ILE A 160 -1.42 26.24 27.30
C ILE A 160 -0.09 25.69 26.75
N GLN A 161 1.05 26.25 27.16
CA GLN A 161 2.38 25.81 26.70
C GLN A 161 2.70 24.39 27.19
N GLN A 162 2.15 23.39 26.50
CA GLN A 162 2.25 21.98 26.79
C GLN A 162 2.99 21.30 25.62
N ASP A 163 3.81 20.29 25.93
CA ASP A 163 4.50 19.51 24.91
C ASP A 163 3.54 18.97 23.84
N SER A 164 4.00 18.98 22.60
CA SER A 164 3.25 18.48 21.44
C SER A 164 2.86 17.00 21.59
N GLU A 165 1.62 16.66 21.22
CA GLU A 165 1.19 15.27 21.16
C GLU A 165 1.87 14.52 20.00
N VAL A 166 2.26 13.28 20.24
CA VAL A 166 2.76 12.38 19.19
C VAL A 166 1.61 11.50 18.70
N LEU A 167 1.18 11.73 17.47
CA LEU A 167 0.21 10.90 16.78
C LEU A 167 0.91 9.64 16.26
N THR A 168 0.42 8.47 16.66
CA THR A 168 0.90 7.18 16.16
C THR A 168 -0.18 6.54 15.29
N ASN A 169 0.18 6.13 14.08
CA ASN A 169 -0.66 5.36 13.17
C ASN A 169 0.06 4.05 12.83
N THR A 170 -0.67 2.94 12.84
CA THR A 170 -0.17 1.63 12.43
C THR A 170 -1.11 1.06 11.38
N GLY A 171 -0.56 0.48 10.33
CA GLY A 171 -1.34 -0.25 9.33
C GLY A 171 -0.81 -1.67 9.21
N ASP A 172 -1.74 -2.61 9.04
CA ASP A 172 -1.45 -4.03 8.83
C ASP A 172 -2.28 -4.53 7.65
N HIS A 173 -1.65 -5.12 6.65
CA HIS A 173 -2.30 -5.56 5.43
C HIS A 173 -1.89 -6.99 5.07
N LEU A 174 -2.84 -7.74 4.50
CA LEU A 174 -2.61 -9.08 3.98
C LEU A 174 -3.48 -9.34 2.74
N MET A 175 -2.84 -9.74 1.65
CA MET A 175 -3.48 -10.04 0.37
C MET A 175 -3.01 -11.38 -0.20
N PRO A 176 -3.75 -12.46 0.01
CA PRO A 176 -3.61 -13.65 -0.81
C PRO A 176 -4.43 -13.51 -2.10
N GLU A 177 -3.80 -13.84 -3.21
CA GLU A 177 -4.42 -13.96 -4.52
C GLU A 177 -4.04 -15.27 -5.17
N TRP A 178 -5.03 -16.09 -5.49
CA TRP A 178 -4.88 -17.27 -6.30
C TRP A 178 -5.36 -17.00 -7.72
N GLN A 179 -4.61 -17.50 -8.70
CA GLN A 179 -4.96 -17.49 -10.12
C GLN A 179 -4.76 -18.89 -10.70
N GLN A 180 -5.69 -19.34 -11.53
CA GLN A 180 -5.57 -20.55 -12.32
C GLN A 180 -5.93 -20.27 -13.77
N GLU A 181 -5.02 -20.60 -14.68
CA GLU A 181 -5.19 -20.46 -16.12
C GLU A 181 -5.12 -21.84 -16.78
N ASN A 182 -6.21 -22.22 -17.43
CA ASN A 182 -6.30 -23.38 -18.30
C ASN A 182 -6.52 -22.90 -19.73
N ARG A 183 -6.41 -23.80 -20.73
CA ARG A 183 -6.53 -23.45 -22.15
C ARG A 183 -7.74 -22.59 -22.52
N ASP A 184 -8.86 -22.83 -21.84
CA ASP A 184 -10.16 -22.23 -22.17
C ASP A 184 -10.80 -21.51 -20.96
N SER A 185 -10.07 -21.38 -19.84
CA SER A 185 -10.64 -20.72 -18.64
C SER A 185 -9.59 -20.12 -17.72
N GLU A 186 -9.93 -18.99 -17.12
CA GLU A 186 -9.17 -18.33 -16.07
C GLU A 186 -10.03 -18.16 -14.82
N TRP A 187 -9.47 -18.51 -13.66
CA TRP A 187 -10.04 -18.24 -12.35
C TRP A 187 -9.10 -17.35 -11.56
N GLN A 188 -9.65 -16.35 -10.88
CA GLN A 188 -8.91 -15.53 -9.92
C GLN A 188 -9.73 -15.42 -8.65
N LEU A 189 -9.07 -15.60 -7.50
CA LEU A 189 -9.63 -15.39 -6.19
C LEU A 189 -8.67 -14.51 -5.40
N ARG A 190 -9.09 -13.31 -5.04
CA ARG A 190 -8.30 -12.36 -4.26
C ARG A 190 -9.02 -12.04 -2.97
N SER A 191 -8.32 -12.15 -1.85
CA SER A 191 -8.78 -11.70 -0.54
C SER A 191 -7.91 -10.53 -0.07
N TYR A 192 -8.47 -9.61 0.70
CA TYR A 192 -7.71 -8.50 1.29
C TYR A 192 -8.17 -8.20 2.70
N GLY A 193 -7.23 -8.14 3.64
CA GLY A 193 -7.45 -7.73 5.03
C GLY A 193 -6.75 -6.40 5.35
N ILE A 194 -7.44 -5.49 6.02
CA ILE A 194 -6.90 -4.23 6.56
C ILE A 194 -7.00 -4.24 8.09
N ASP A 195 -5.95 -3.76 8.76
CA ASP A 195 -5.79 -3.67 10.21
C ASP A 195 -5.88 -5.04 10.92
N THR A 196 -5.15 -6.05 10.42
CA THR A 196 -5.39 -7.45 10.83
C THR A 196 -4.54 -7.93 12.01
N PRO A 197 -5.20 -8.52 13.03
CA PRO A 197 -5.20 -9.99 13.19
C PRO A 197 -6.61 -10.55 12.92
N LEU A 198 -6.86 -10.76 11.64
CA LEU A 198 -8.11 -11.21 10.99
C LEU A 198 -9.33 -10.24 11.02
N GLY A 199 -9.15 -8.95 11.29
CA GLY A 199 -10.17 -7.91 11.01
C GLY A 199 -10.60 -7.84 9.53
N ASN A 200 -11.65 -7.06 9.22
CA ASN A 200 -12.12 -6.65 7.88
C ASN A 200 -11.49 -7.32 6.63
N TRP A 201 -12.19 -8.30 6.04
CA TRP A 201 -11.80 -9.02 4.82
C TRP A 201 -12.72 -8.79 3.61
N ALA A 202 -12.15 -8.37 2.48
CA ALA A 202 -12.85 -8.43 1.20
C ALA A 202 -12.44 -9.66 0.40
N LEU A 203 -13.40 -10.33 -0.25
CA LEU A 203 -13.14 -11.43 -1.18
C LEU A 203 -13.66 -11.03 -2.55
N THR A 204 -12.89 -11.28 -3.59
CA THR A 204 -13.28 -11.06 -4.98
C THR A 204 -12.94 -12.30 -5.78
N SER A 205 -13.88 -12.74 -6.61
CA SER A 205 -13.71 -13.84 -7.55
C SER A 205 -13.86 -13.33 -8.97
N ARG A 206 -13.09 -13.88 -9.91
CA ARG A 206 -13.31 -13.69 -11.33
C ARG A 206 -13.22 -15.06 -12.00
N TYR A 207 -14.11 -15.27 -12.95
CA TYR A 207 -14.08 -16.41 -13.86
C TYR A 207 -14.19 -15.87 -15.28
N ASP A 208 -13.34 -16.33 -16.17
CA ASP A 208 -13.42 -15.98 -17.57
C ASP A 208 -13.25 -17.25 -18.41
N ALA A 209 -14.28 -17.62 -19.14
CA ALA A 209 -14.27 -18.71 -20.11
C ALA A 209 -15.09 -18.31 -21.34
N ASP A 210 -15.15 -16.99 -21.63
CA ASP A 210 -15.95 -16.26 -22.63
C ASP A 210 -16.94 -15.22 -22.05
N THR A 211 -16.53 -14.46 -21.00
CA THR A 211 -17.26 -13.32 -20.39
C THR A 211 -18.44 -13.65 -19.46
N VAL A 212 -18.19 -14.02 -18.20
CA VAL A 212 -19.16 -13.82 -17.11
C VAL A 212 -18.43 -13.33 -15.84
N MET A 213 -18.56 -12.03 -15.55
CA MET A 213 -17.95 -11.39 -14.38
C MET A 213 -18.83 -11.55 -13.14
N TYR A 214 -18.36 -12.26 -12.10
CA TYR A 214 -19.02 -12.30 -10.78
C TYR A 214 -18.13 -11.69 -9.70
N GLN A 215 -18.17 -10.36 -9.55
CA GLN A 215 -17.54 -9.68 -8.42
C GLN A 215 -18.48 -9.71 -7.21
N HIS A 216 -18.15 -10.48 -6.17
CA HIS A 216 -18.91 -10.48 -4.92
C HIS A 216 -18.30 -9.50 -3.91
N ASN A 217 -18.76 -8.25 -3.88
CA ASN A 217 -18.32 -7.30 -2.85
C ASN A 217 -18.97 -7.63 -1.49
N PRO A 218 -18.20 -7.76 -0.39
CA PRO A 218 -18.80 -7.91 0.93
C PRO A 218 -19.55 -6.65 1.36
N ARG A 219 -20.74 -6.86 1.95
CA ARG A 219 -21.79 -5.85 2.22
C ARG A 219 -21.46 -4.70 3.18
N TRP A 220 -20.23 -4.60 3.70
CA TRP A 220 -19.84 -3.57 4.67
C TRP A 220 -18.87 -2.52 4.10
N LEU A 221 -18.45 -2.69 2.84
CA LEU A 221 -18.01 -1.57 2.00
C LEU A 221 -19.27 -0.82 1.56
N TRP A 222 -19.57 0.30 2.21
CA TRP A 222 -20.69 1.14 1.81
C TRP A 222 -20.56 1.57 0.33
N GLN A 223 -21.52 1.04 -0.45
CA GLN A 223 -22.09 1.55 -1.70
C GLN A 223 -21.15 1.85 -2.89
N ALA A 224 -21.04 0.86 -3.78
CA ALA A 224 -21.49 1.04 -5.17
C ALA A 224 -21.78 -0.35 -5.75
N ASP A 225 -23.07 -0.71 -5.79
CA ASP A 225 -23.56 -1.76 -6.69
C ASP A 225 -23.31 -1.25 -8.12
N TRP A 226 -22.54 -1.99 -8.91
CA TRP A 226 -22.58 -1.86 -10.36
C TRP A 226 -22.68 -3.25 -10.97
N ARG A 227 -23.91 -3.62 -11.33
CA ARG A 227 -24.13 -4.57 -12.42
C ARG A 227 -23.78 -3.85 -13.71
N ILE A 228 -22.84 -4.39 -14.46
CA ILE A 228 -22.76 -4.12 -15.90
C ILE A 228 -23.51 -5.27 -16.56
N ASP A 229 -24.79 -5.03 -16.85
CA ASP A 229 -25.52 -5.83 -17.83
C ASP A 229 -25.18 -5.26 -19.21
N TRP A 230 -24.71 -6.10 -20.13
CA TRP A 230 -24.57 -5.76 -21.55
C TRP A 230 -25.93 -5.80 -22.25
#